data_AF-A0A1A8GH57-F1
#
_entry.id   AF-A0A1A8GH57-F1
#
_cell.length_a   1.000
_cell.length_b   1.000
_cell.length_c   1.000
_cell.angle_alpha   90.00
_cell.angle_beta   90.00
_cell.angle_gamma   90.00
#
_symmetry.space_group_name_H-M   'P 1'
#
loop_
_entity.id
_entity.type
_entity.pdbx_description
1 polymer ?
#
loop_
_entity_poly.entity_id
_entity_poly.type
_entity_poly.pdbx_seq_one_letter_code
_entity_poly.pdbx_strand_id
1 'polypeptide(L)' 'CKYSSAGCPLSLHHSEKPDHEEVCEFRPYTCPCPGATCKWHGSLEAVMPHLMHAHKSITTLQGEDIVFLATDINLPGAV' A
#
# COMPACT_ATOMS: atom_id res chain seq x y z
N CYS A 1 0.60 8.19 20.03
CA CYS A 1 0.34 7.28 18.89
C CYS A 1 1.41 6.18 18.80
N LYS A 2 1.11 4.93 18.41
CA LYS A 2 2.16 3.88 18.20
C LYS A 2 3.15 4.22 17.10
N TYR A 3 2.79 5.08 16.15
CA TYR A 3 3.67 5.56 15.09
C TYR A 3 4.47 6.81 15.50
N SER A 4 4.66 7.05 16.80
CA SER A 4 5.49 8.16 17.28
C SER A 4 6.94 8.05 16.80
N SER A 5 7.48 6.83 16.69
CA SER A 5 8.80 6.58 16.10
C SER A 5 8.89 6.91 14.61
N ALA A 6 7.75 6.94 13.90
CA ALA A 6 7.66 7.34 12.51
C ALA A 6 7.39 8.84 12.34
N GLY A 7 7.30 9.61 13.43
CA GLY A 7 7.15 11.06 13.41
C GLY A 7 5.80 11.59 13.87
N CYS A 8 4.86 10.74 14.30
CA CYS A 8 3.57 11.22 14.79
C CYS A 8 3.73 12.03 16.11
N PRO A 9 3.39 13.32 16.15
CA PRO A 9 3.57 14.17 17.33
C PRO A 9 2.41 14.04 18.34
N LEU A 10 1.34 13.32 17.99
CA LEU A 10 0.11 13.30 18.76
C LEU A 10 0.22 12.39 19.99
N SER A 11 0.07 13.02 21.15
CA SER A 11 -0.21 12.36 22.42
C SER A 11 -1.73 12.37 22.64
N LEU A 12 -2.32 11.19 22.78
CA LEU A 12 -3.77 10.99 22.81
C LEU A 12 -4.15 10.16 24.03
N HIS A 13 -5.38 10.35 24.53
CA HIS A 13 -5.93 9.47 25.54
C HIS A 13 -6.10 8.04 25.00
N HIS A 14 -6.10 7.06 25.90
CA HIS A 14 -6.21 5.66 25.52
C HIS A 14 -7.50 5.34 24.75
N SER A 15 -8.58 6.11 24.95
CA SER A 15 -9.86 5.95 24.27
C SER A 15 -9.82 6.42 22.82
N GLU A 16 -9.06 7.47 22.51
CA GLU A 16 -9.00 8.08 21.17
C GLU A 16 -7.85 7.51 20.32
N LYS A 17 -6.89 6.87 20.98
CA LYS A 17 -5.71 6.29 20.35
C LYS A 17 -6.02 5.25 19.26
N PRO A 18 -6.97 4.30 19.44
CA PRO A 18 -7.29 3.31 18.40
C PRO A 18 -7.79 3.98 17.14
N ASP A 19 -8.79 4.87 17.26
CA ASP A 19 -9.40 5.58 16.15
C ASP A 19 -8.37 6.40 15.37
N HIS A 20 -7.48 7.10 16.07
CA HIS A 20 -6.38 7.81 15.43
C HIS A 20 -5.41 6.88 14.70
N GLU A 21 -5.06 5.72 15.27
CA GLU A 21 -4.07 4.82 14.68
C GLU A 21 -4.55 4.14 13.38
N GLU A 22 -5.85 4.11 13.12
CA GLU A 22 -6.41 3.64 11.86
C GLU A 22 -6.21 4.65 10.72
N VAL A 23 -6.23 5.95 11.05
CA VAL A 23 -6.15 7.05 10.09
C VAL A 23 -4.86 7.87 10.18
N CYS A 24 -3.89 7.41 10.98
CA CYS A 24 -2.64 8.14 11.20
C CYS A 24 -1.81 8.23 9.91
N GLU A 25 -1.48 9.45 9.48
CA GLU A 25 -0.67 9.69 8.27
C GLU A 25 0.77 9.16 8.37
N PHE A 26 1.27 9.00 9.60
CA PHE A 26 2.60 8.44 9.88
C PHE A 26 2.61 6.90 9.91
N ARG A 27 1.47 6.26 9.66
CA ARG A 27 1.39 4.80 9.56
C ARG A 27 2.19 4.33 8.35
N PRO A 28 3.16 3.41 8.53
CA PRO A 28 3.86 2.82 7.40
C PRO A 28 2.93 1.88 6.62
N TYR A 29 2.97 2.00 5.30
CA TYR A 29 2.29 1.15 4.34
C TYR A 29 3.24 0.07 3.88
N THR A 30 2.76 -1.18 3.83
CA THR A 30 3.45 -2.27 3.16
C THR A 30 3.17 -2.24 1.67
N CYS A 31 4.06 -2.81 0.85
CA CYS A 31 3.82 -2.94 -0.58
C CYS A 31 2.46 -3.61 -0.84
N PRO A 32 1.57 -3.01 -1.66
CA PRO A 32 0.25 -3.58 -1.96
C PRO A 32 0.30 -4.63 -3.09
N CYS A 33 1.46 -4.92 -3.66
CA CYS A 33 1.59 -5.86 -4.77
C CYS A 33 1.23 -7.29 -4.32
N PRO A 34 0.36 -8.01 -5.05
CA PRO A 34 0.04 -9.40 -4.75
C PRO A 34 1.28 -10.29 -4.94
N GLY A 35 1.50 -11.19 -3.98
CA GLY A 35 2.69 -12.04 -3.90
C GLY A 35 3.71 -11.50 -2.89
N ALA A 36 4.06 -12.31 -1.89
CA ALA A 36 4.83 -11.92 -0.71
C ALA A 36 6.33 -11.62 -0.95
N THR A 37 6.74 -11.33 -2.19
CA THR A 37 8.16 -11.13 -2.53
C THR A 37 8.65 -9.74 -2.15
N CYS A 38 7.76 -8.74 -2.13
CA CYS A 38 8.14 -7.36 -1.84
C CYS A 38 8.08 -7.05 -0.33
N LYS A 39 9.23 -6.73 0.26
CA LYS A 39 9.37 -6.34 1.68
C LYS A 39 9.47 -4.82 1.85
N TRP A 40 8.89 -4.05 0.93
CA TRP A 40 8.92 -2.61 1.03
C TRP A 40 7.90 -2.11 2.04
N HIS A 41 8.31 -1.09 2.81
CA HIS A 41 7.45 -0.35 3.72
C HIS A 41 7.82 1.13 3.68
N GLY A 42 6.84 2.03 3.72
CA GLY A 42 7.08 3.47 3.64
C GLY A 42 5.83 4.31 3.88
N SER A 43 5.90 5.62 3.65
CA SER A 43 4.72 6.50 3.72
C SER A 43 3.78 6.27 2.53
N LEU A 44 2.52 6.73 2.66
CA LEU A 44 1.52 6.65 1.59
C LEU A 44 2.01 7.30 0.29
N GLU A 45 2.62 8.49 0.40
CA GLU A 45 3.15 9.24 -0.75
C GLU A 45 4.25 8.49 -1.51
N ALA A 46 4.98 7.61 -0.82
CA ALA A 46 6.05 6.82 -1.41
C ALA A 46 5.54 5.53 -2.10
N VAL A 47 4.26 5.16 -1.93
CA VAL A 47 3.69 3.93 -2.51
C VAL A 47 3.70 3.96 -4.04
N MET A 48 3.16 5.02 -4.66
CA MET A 48 3.12 5.12 -6.13
C MET A 48 4.52 5.16 -6.74
N PRO A 49 5.47 5.99 -6.25
CA PRO A 49 6.87 5.91 -6.67
C PRO A 49 7.45 4.50 -6.49
N HIS A 50 7.19 3.83 -5.36
CA HIS A 50 7.67 2.48 -5.13
C HIS A 50 7.16 1.50 -6.21
N LEU A 51 5.85 1.48 -6.50
CA LEU A 51 5.25 0.60 -7.49
C LEU A 51 5.86 0.83 -8.88
N MET A 52 6.01 2.09 -9.29
CA MET A 52 6.58 2.43 -10.61
C MET A 52 8.05 2.01 -10.77
N HIS A 53 8.84 2.08 -9.69
CA HIS A 53 10.28 1.77 -9.76
C HIS A 53 10.59 0.29 -9.53
N ALA A 54 9.95 -0.33 -8.53
CA ALA A 54 10.22 -1.70 -8.10
C ALA A 54 9.36 -2.74 -8.84
N HIS A 55 8.17 -2.38 -9.30
CA HIS A 55 7.22 -3.28 -9.95
C HIS A 55 6.92 -2.83 -11.39
N LYS A 56 7.97 -2.80 -12.22
CA LYS A 56 7.91 -2.33 -13.63
C LYS A 56 6.91 -3.10 -14.53
N SER A 57 6.45 -4.27 -14.10
CA SER A 57 5.44 -5.07 -14.80
C SER A 57 4.00 -4.61 -14.53
N ILE A 58 3.79 -3.66 -13.61
CA ILE A 58 2.47 -3.10 -13.36
C ILE A 58 2.10 -2.15 -14.49
N THR A 59 0.99 -2.45 -15.16
CA THR A 59 0.40 -1.57 -16.16
C THR A 59 -0.52 -0.57 -15.46
N THR A 60 -0.18 0.72 -15.54
CA THR A 60 -1.07 1.80 -15.09
C THR A 60 -1.98 2.21 -16.25
N LEU A 61 -3.29 2.15 -16.04
CA LEU A 61 -4.30 2.64 -16.99
C LEU A 61 -4.85 3.99 -16.49
N GLN A 62 -5.18 4.89 -17.42
CA GLN A 62 -5.77 6.19 -17.12
C GLN A 62 -7.24 6.21 -17.53
N GLY A 63 -8.08 6.89 -16.75
CA GLY A 63 -9.52 6.98 -16.96
C GLY A 63 -10.32 6.36 -15.81
N GLU A 64 -11.56 6.80 -15.65
CA GLU A 64 -12.48 6.27 -14.64
C GLU A 64 -13.20 5.00 -15.13
N ASP A 65 -13.30 4.81 -16.44
CA ASP A 65 -13.89 3.62 -17.08
C ASP A 65 -12.82 2.86 -17.87
N ILE A 66 -12.37 1.72 -17.33
CA ILE A 66 -11.29 0.90 -17.88
C ILE A 66 -11.67 -0.58 -17.86
N VAL A 67 -11.13 -1.34 -18.82
CA VAL A 67 -11.33 -2.79 -18.91
C VAL A 67 -10.05 -3.52 -18.52
N PHE A 68 -10.13 -4.40 -17.54
CA PHE A 68 -9.04 -5.31 -17.17
C PHE A 68 -9.14 -6.59 -18.00
N LEU A 69 -8.16 -6.81 -18.88
CA LEU A 69 -8.06 -8.04 -19.67
C LEU A 69 -7.09 -9.02 -18.99
N ALA A 70 -7.62 -10.16 -18.55
CA ALA A 70 -6.80 -11.26 -18.08
C ALA A 70 -6.36 -12.14 -19.25
N THR A 71 -5.05 -12.33 -19.43
CA THR A 71 -4.48 -13.26 -20.41
C THR A 71 -4.17 -14.61 -19.74
N ASP A 72 -3.94 -15.65 -20.54
CA ASP A 72 -3.43 -16.95 -20.07
C ASP A 72 -4.28 -17.64 -18.98
N ILE A 73 -5.59 -17.36 -18.95
CA ILE A 73 -6.52 -17.90 -17.94
C ILE A 73 -6.64 -19.44 -17.92
N ASN A 74 -6.19 -20.10 -18.99
CA ASN A 74 -6.22 -21.56 -19.11
C ASN A 74 -4.90 -22.21 -18.68
N LEU A 75 -3.89 -21.44 -18.24
CA LEU A 75 -2.62 -22.00 -17.78
C LEU A 75 -2.82 -22.75 -16.45
N PRO A 76 -2.44 -24.03 -16.33
CA PRO A 76 -2.56 -24.76 -15.07
C PRO A 76 -1.64 -24.16 -14.01
N GLY A 77 -2.19 -23.80 -12.86
CA GLY A 77 -1.46 -23.17 -11.74
C GLY A 77 -1.56 -21.64 -11.69
N ALA A 78 -2.39 -21.01 -12.53
CA ALA A 78 -2.81 -19.63 -12.30
C ALA A 78 -3.59 -19.54 -10.98
N VAL A 79 -3.04 -18.79 -10.02
CA VAL A 79 -3.65 -18.45 -8.72
C VAL A 79 -3.88 -16.96 -8.62
#